data_AF-F3KEX3-F1
#
_entry.id   AF-F3KEX3-F1
#
_cell.length_a   1.000
_cell.length_b   1.000
_cell.length_c   1.000
_cell.angle_alpha   90.00
_cell.angle_beta   90.00
_cell.angle_gamma   90.00
#
_symmetry.space_group_name_H-M   'P 1'
#
loop_
_entity.id
_entity.type
_entity.pdbx_description
1 polymer ?
#
loop_
_entity_poly.entity_id
_entity_poly.type
_entity_poly.pdbx_seq_one_letter_code
_entity_poly.pdbx_strand_id
1 'polypeptide(L)'
;MHHGSIWHWNRAIYDSASGGHLRIELRALPSGPTSLDMAANAAFIVGITKGLASTMPAFCRQLDFSAVQNNFYAAAKQGLDAEFLWPRKTRASAATASATHVIKKLIPIAASGLTELGVDSKEIDTFLGIIEGRLKARQTGARWQLNKLDQLEETLARPAALQKLLQRYMANAGSGQPVHLWDN
;
A
#
# COMPACT_ATOMS: atom_id res chain seq x y z
N MET A 1 -15.17 26.61 -3.46
CA MET A 1 -16.13 25.92 -2.56
C MET A 1 -16.53 24.51 -3.07
N HIS A 2 -15.67 23.78 -3.81
CA HIS A 2 -16.02 22.47 -4.41
C HIS A 2 -15.03 21.33 -4.13
N HIS A 3 -14.01 21.53 -3.29
CA HIS A 3 -13.00 20.50 -2.99
C HIS A 3 -13.56 19.30 -2.21
N GLY A 4 -14.76 19.42 -1.62
CA GLY A 4 -15.42 18.34 -0.86
C GLY A 4 -16.18 17.33 -1.72
N SER A 5 -16.54 17.68 -2.95
CA SER A 5 -17.38 16.86 -3.84
C SER A 5 -16.59 16.22 -4.99
N ILE A 6 -15.30 16.52 -5.13
CA ILE A 6 -14.42 15.92 -6.13
C ILE A 6 -13.51 14.89 -5.44
N TRP A 7 -13.60 13.64 -5.89
CA TRP A 7 -12.85 12.51 -5.33
C TRP A 7 -11.62 12.18 -6.17
N HIS A 8 -10.53 12.91 -5.92
CA HIS A 8 -9.21 12.57 -6.45
C HIS A 8 -8.47 11.58 -5.52
N TRP A 9 -7.54 10.80 -6.10
CA TRP A 9 -6.67 9.90 -5.32
C TRP A 9 -5.78 10.64 -4.32
N ASN A 10 -5.30 11.83 -4.73
CA ASN A 10 -4.55 12.75 -3.90
C ASN A 10 -5.20 14.12 -4.00
N ARG A 11 -5.38 14.81 -2.87
CA ARG A 11 -6.01 16.13 -2.83
C ARG A 11 -5.03 17.17 -2.27
N ALA A 12 -4.74 18.18 -3.08
CA ALA A 12 -4.04 19.38 -2.60
C ALA A 12 -4.99 20.22 -1.75
N ILE A 13 -4.54 20.56 -0.55
CA ILE A 13 -5.28 21.36 0.43
C ILE A 13 -4.42 22.57 0.78
N TYR A 14 -4.92 23.75 0.45
CA TYR A 14 -4.36 25.01 0.93
C TYR A 14 -5.17 25.47 2.15
N ASP A 15 -4.47 25.92 3.17
CA ASP A 15 -5.03 26.52 4.36
C ASP A 15 -4.25 27.78 4.68
N SER A 16 -4.93 28.93 4.71
CA SER A 16 -4.32 30.24 4.94
C SER A 16 -3.96 30.50 6.41
N ALA A 17 -4.32 29.62 7.34
CA ALA A 17 -3.93 29.74 8.74
C ALA A 17 -2.41 29.68 8.92
N SER A 18 -1.91 30.38 9.94
CA SER A 18 -0.50 30.34 10.37
C SER A 18 0.52 30.65 9.27
N GLY A 19 0.23 31.64 8.42
CA GLY A 19 1.12 32.04 7.32
C GLY A 19 0.96 31.25 6.02
N GLY A 20 -0.05 30.38 5.95
CA GLY A 20 -0.36 29.61 4.76
C GLY A 20 0.42 28.30 4.69
N HIS A 21 -0.27 27.18 4.54
CA HIS A 21 0.37 25.89 4.34
C HIS A 21 -0.35 25.05 3.28
N LEU A 22 0.44 24.26 2.55
CA LEU A 22 -0.04 23.30 1.56
C LEU A 22 0.14 21.88 2.09
N ARG A 23 -0.92 21.07 2.00
CA ARG A 23 -0.92 19.66 2.34
C ARG A 23 -1.38 18.82 1.16
N ILE A 24 -0.86 17.60 1.08
CA ILE A 24 -1.37 16.57 0.17
C ILE A 24 -2.06 15.52 1.03
N GLU A 25 -3.35 15.34 0.81
CA GLU A 25 -4.13 14.28 1.43
C GLU A 25 -4.14 13.04 0.52
N LEU A 26 -3.61 11.93 1.01
CA LEU A 26 -3.57 10.64 0.33
C LEU A 26 -4.88 9.89 0.62
N ARG A 27 -5.70 9.65 -0.41
CA ARG A 27 -7.08 9.10 -0.25
C ARG A 27 -7.26 7.72 -0.86
N ALA A 28 -6.25 7.20 -1.56
CA ALA A 28 -6.35 5.92 -2.26
C ALA A 28 -6.08 4.69 -1.37
N LEU A 29 -5.63 4.87 -0.13
CA LEU A 29 -5.33 3.76 0.76
C LEU A 29 -6.62 3.12 1.28
N PRO A 30 -6.80 1.79 1.13
CA PRO A 30 -7.91 1.11 1.78
C PRO A 30 -7.66 1.01 3.29
N SER A 31 -8.73 0.81 4.05
CA SER A 31 -8.59 0.35 5.44
C SER A 31 -7.86 -1.00 5.45
N GLY A 32 -6.98 -1.16 6.43
CA GLY A 32 -6.23 -2.40 6.66
C GLY A 32 -7.03 -3.37 7.55
N PRO A 33 -6.71 -4.67 7.53
CA PRO A 33 -7.37 -5.64 8.39
C PRO A 33 -7.11 -5.42 9.88
N THR A 34 -5.98 -4.78 10.22
CA THR A 34 -5.59 -4.39 11.58
C THR A 34 -5.01 -2.98 11.63
N SER A 35 -4.97 -2.39 12.83
CA SER A 35 -4.28 -1.12 13.07
C SER A 35 -2.80 -1.17 12.71
N LEU A 36 -2.12 -2.30 12.95
CA LEU A 36 -0.73 -2.49 12.57
C LEU A 36 -0.55 -2.50 11.05
N ASP A 37 -1.43 -3.17 10.30
CA ASP A 37 -1.41 -3.13 8.83
C ASP A 37 -1.62 -1.71 8.29
N MET A 38 -2.53 -0.94 8.90
CA MET A 38 -2.77 0.45 8.51
C MET A 38 -1.57 1.36 8.81
N ALA A 39 -0.99 1.24 10.00
CA ALA A 39 0.20 1.97 10.39
C ALA A 39 1.40 1.63 9.50
N ALA A 40 1.57 0.33 9.15
CA ALA A 40 2.60 -0.11 8.22
C ALA A 40 2.42 0.49 6.82
N ASN A 41 1.20 0.51 6.28
CA ASN A 41 0.91 1.16 5.00
C ASN A 41 1.23 2.66 5.04
N ALA A 42 0.88 3.35 6.12
CA ALA A 42 1.15 4.78 6.30
C ALA A 42 2.67 5.05 6.38
N ALA A 43 3.40 4.30 7.22
CA ALA A 43 4.84 4.40 7.36
C ALA A 43 5.55 4.16 6.01
N PHE A 44 5.15 3.12 5.29
CA PHE A 44 5.71 2.83 3.97
C PHE A 44 5.51 3.99 2.98
N ILE A 45 4.29 4.54 2.89
CA ILE A 45 4.00 5.62 1.95
C ILE A 45 4.67 6.93 2.33
N VAL A 46 4.69 7.27 3.62
CA VAL A 46 5.42 8.45 4.12
C VAL A 46 6.91 8.31 3.81
N GLY A 47 7.48 7.14 4.10
CA GLY A 47 8.87 6.82 3.84
C GLY A 47 9.24 6.95 2.37
N ILE A 48 8.51 6.31 1.45
CA ILE A 48 8.82 6.40 0.01
C ILE A 48 8.59 7.81 -0.52
N THR A 49 7.61 8.55 0.01
CA THR A 49 7.36 9.94 -0.42
C THR A 49 8.57 10.81 -0.12
N LYS A 50 9.09 10.71 1.10
CA LYS A 50 10.31 11.42 1.49
C LYS A 50 11.54 10.91 0.73
N GLY A 51 11.76 9.60 0.71
CA GLY A 51 12.95 8.99 0.11
C GLY A 51 13.04 9.12 -1.41
N LEU A 52 11.91 9.31 -2.11
CA LEU A 52 11.89 9.52 -3.57
C LEU A 52 11.84 10.99 -3.97
N ALA A 53 11.65 11.94 -3.03
CA ALA A 53 11.37 13.34 -3.34
C ALA A 53 12.40 13.96 -4.31
N SER A 54 13.69 13.75 -4.06
CA SER A 54 14.78 14.26 -4.90
C SER A 54 14.88 13.58 -6.27
N THR A 55 14.36 12.35 -6.41
CA THR A 55 14.41 11.56 -7.65
C THR A 55 13.17 11.78 -8.53
N MET A 56 12.09 12.32 -7.97
CA MET A 56 10.81 12.47 -8.66
C MET A 56 10.88 13.23 -9.99
N PRO A 57 11.66 14.33 -10.14
CA PRO A 57 11.80 15.00 -11.43
C PRO A 57 12.31 14.08 -12.55
N ALA A 58 13.18 13.12 -12.23
CA ALA A 58 13.66 12.15 -13.21
C ALA A 58 12.59 11.09 -13.54
N PHE A 59 11.80 10.67 -12.55
CA PHE A 59 10.71 9.72 -12.77
C PHE A 59 9.62 10.33 -13.66
N CYS A 60 9.24 11.59 -13.44
CA CYS A 60 8.26 12.31 -14.27
C CYS A 60 8.69 12.50 -15.73
N ARG A 61 9.99 12.37 -16.05
CA ARG A 61 10.48 12.38 -17.43
C ARG A 61 10.38 11.01 -18.12
N GLN A 62 10.27 9.93 -17.36
CA GLN A 62 10.22 8.55 -17.88
C GLN A 62 8.81 7.96 -17.87
N LEU A 63 7.92 8.47 -17.02
CA LEU A 63 6.53 8.05 -16.91
C LEU A 63 5.60 9.22 -17.18
N ASP A 64 4.74 9.05 -18.17
CA ASP A 64 3.57 9.89 -18.32
C ASP A 64 2.48 9.51 -17.32
N PHE A 65 1.48 10.39 -17.18
CA PHE A 65 0.38 10.15 -16.25
C PHE A 65 -0.48 8.95 -16.65
N SER A 66 -0.60 8.65 -17.96
CA SER A 66 -1.34 7.49 -18.47
C SER A 66 -0.75 6.17 -17.96
N ALA A 67 0.57 6.02 -18.01
CA ALA A 67 1.27 4.87 -17.45
C ALA A 67 1.07 4.74 -15.94
N VAL A 68 1.12 5.85 -15.20
CA VAL A 68 0.85 5.85 -13.74
C VAL A 68 -0.59 5.41 -13.45
N GLN A 69 -1.56 5.92 -14.21
CA GLN A 69 -2.96 5.52 -14.10
C GLN A 69 -3.16 4.04 -14.42
N ASN A 70 -2.50 3.53 -15.46
CA ASN A 70 -2.54 2.11 -15.82
C ASN A 70 -1.95 1.23 -14.72
N ASN A 71 -0.80 1.61 -14.17
CA ASN A 71 -0.18 0.91 -13.03
C ASN A 71 -1.14 0.87 -11.82
N PHE A 72 -1.80 1.99 -11.52
CA PHE A 72 -2.76 2.07 -10.41
C PHE A 72 -3.90 1.06 -10.57
N TYR A 73 -4.54 1.02 -11.74
CA TYR A 73 -5.63 0.10 -12.00
C TYR A 73 -5.16 -1.36 -12.12
N ALA A 74 -3.94 -1.61 -12.62
CA ALA A 74 -3.34 -2.94 -12.58
C ALA A 74 -3.17 -3.42 -11.14
N ALA A 75 -2.65 -2.58 -10.25
CA ALA A 75 -2.52 -2.87 -8.83
C ALA A 75 -3.88 -3.15 -8.16
N ALA A 76 -4.89 -2.33 -8.47
CA ALA A 76 -6.23 -2.51 -7.89
C ALA A 76 -6.91 -3.82 -8.32
N LYS A 77 -6.68 -4.27 -9.57
CA LYS A 77 -7.31 -5.48 -10.13
C LYS A 77 -6.53 -6.76 -9.81
N GLN A 78 -5.20 -6.70 -9.83
CA GLN A 78 -4.31 -7.86 -9.81
C GLN A 78 -3.48 -7.95 -8.52
N GLY A 79 -3.49 -6.90 -7.67
CA GLY A 79 -2.79 -6.90 -6.39
C GLY A 79 -1.28 -7.13 -6.55
N LEU A 80 -0.74 -8.10 -5.80
CA LEU A 80 0.69 -8.44 -5.82
C LEU A 80 1.13 -9.14 -7.11
N ASP A 81 0.18 -9.59 -7.95
CA ASP A 81 0.47 -10.24 -9.22
C ASP A 81 0.54 -9.23 -10.37
N ALA A 82 0.32 -7.94 -10.10
CA ALA A 82 0.38 -6.87 -11.10
C ALA A 82 1.78 -6.65 -11.68
N GLU A 83 1.82 -6.19 -12.92
CA GLU A 83 3.01 -5.65 -13.58
C GLU A 83 2.88 -4.14 -13.80
N PHE A 84 3.99 -3.42 -13.61
CA PHE A 84 4.05 -1.98 -13.73
C PHE A 84 5.06 -1.56 -14.78
N LEU A 85 4.75 -0.52 -15.55
CA LEU A 85 5.77 0.27 -16.22
C LEU A 85 6.50 1.11 -15.15
N TRP A 86 7.79 0.84 -14.90
CA TRP A 86 8.52 1.44 -13.78
C TRP A 86 9.81 2.15 -14.23
N PRO A 87 10.16 3.34 -13.66
CA PRO A 87 11.34 4.09 -14.07
C PRO A 87 12.64 3.35 -13.77
N ARG A 88 13.67 3.61 -14.58
CA ARG A 88 15.00 3.02 -14.42
C ARG A 88 16.03 4.09 -14.15
N LYS A 89 16.97 3.78 -13.25
CA LYS A 89 18.10 4.68 -12.95
C LYS A 89 19.05 4.87 -14.15
N THR A 90 19.20 3.85 -15.00
CA THR A 90 20.26 3.78 -16.01
C THR A 90 19.78 3.83 -17.46
N ARG A 91 18.48 4.04 -17.70
CA ARG A 91 17.92 4.09 -19.06
C ARG A 91 17.00 5.28 -19.24
N ALA A 92 16.87 5.73 -20.48
CA ALA A 92 16.00 6.84 -20.86
C ALA A 92 14.50 6.49 -20.78
N SER A 93 14.15 5.20 -20.74
CA SER A 93 12.77 4.72 -20.68
C SER A 93 12.52 3.78 -19.51
N ALA A 94 11.27 3.83 -19.01
CA ALA A 94 10.74 2.88 -18.05
C ALA A 94 10.67 1.46 -18.64
N ALA A 95 10.61 0.45 -17.79
CA ALA A 95 10.45 -0.95 -18.19
C ALA A 95 9.45 -1.68 -17.31
N THR A 96 8.88 -2.76 -17.83
CA THR A 96 7.98 -3.63 -17.06
C THR A 96 8.70 -4.26 -15.88
N ALA A 97 8.08 -4.19 -14.70
CA ALA A 97 8.53 -4.83 -13.47
C ALA A 97 7.33 -5.34 -12.67
N SER A 98 7.47 -6.47 -11.99
CA SER A 98 6.41 -6.96 -11.11
C SER A 98 6.23 -6.05 -9.89
N ALA A 99 5.00 -5.93 -9.40
CA ALA A 99 4.67 -5.15 -8.22
C ALA A 99 5.52 -5.55 -7.01
N THR A 100 5.70 -6.85 -6.79
CA THR A 100 6.55 -7.37 -5.70
C THR A 100 8.03 -6.95 -5.84
N HIS A 101 8.58 -6.94 -7.06
CA HIS A 101 9.94 -6.44 -7.30
C HIS A 101 10.06 -4.95 -6.97
N VAL A 102 9.09 -4.15 -7.43
CA VAL A 102 9.05 -2.71 -7.17
C VAL A 102 8.95 -2.43 -5.67
N ILE A 103 8.00 -3.06 -4.96
CA ILE A 103 7.83 -2.86 -3.50
C ILE A 103 9.11 -3.26 -2.76
N LYS A 104 9.73 -4.40 -3.09
CA LYS A 104 11.01 -4.84 -2.48
C LYS A 104 12.13 -3.81 -2.67
N LYS A 105 12.19 -3.12 -3.81
CA LYS A 105 13.16 -2.05 -4.05
C LYS A 105 12.82 -0.75 -3.31
N LEU A 106 11.54 -0.52 -3.04
CA LEU A 106 11.07 0.67 -2.34
C LEU A 106 11.21 0.57 -0.81
N ILE A 107 11.18 -0.61 -0.21
CA ILE A 107 11.35 -0.80 1.25
C ILE A 107 12.61 -0.10 1.81
N PRO A 108 13.83 -0.30 1.28
CA PRO A 108 15.01 0.41 1.79
C PRO A 108 14.95 1.92 1.55
N ILE A 109 14.27 2.38 0.50
CA ILE A 109 14.05 3.81 0.24
C ILE A 109 13.08 4.38 1.28
N ALA A 110 12.04 3.61 1.65
CA ALA A 110 11.11 3.98 2.71
C ALA A 110 11.82 4.12 4.06
N ALA A 111 12.69 3.16 4.40
CA ALA A 111 13.50 3.21 5.62
C ALA A 111 14.38 4.47 5.68
N SER A 112 15.07 4.80 4.60
CA SER A 112 15.87 6.03 4.50
C SER A 112 15.01 7.28 4.69
N GLY A 113 13.86 7.34 4.01
CA GLY A 113 12.94 8.47 4.14
C GLY A 113 12.39 8.64 5.56
N LEU A 114 12.02 7.55 6.24
CA LEU A 114 11.58 7.60 7.64
C LEU A 114 12.71 8.02 8.59
N THR A 115 13.93 7.53 8.35
CA THR A 115 15.12 7.92 9.12
C THR A 115 15.38 9.43 9.01
N GLU A 116 15.30 9.99 7.79
CA GLU A 116 15.45 11.43 7.56
C GLU A 116 14.35 12.27 8.22
N LEU A 117 13.18 11.69 8.48
CA LEU A 117 12.09 12.32 9.22
C LEU A 117 12.24 12.17 10.75
N GLY A 118 13.27 11.48 11.23
CA GLY A 118 13.53 11.27 12.66
C GLY A 118 12.68 10.20 13.32
N VAL A 119 12.10 9.27 12.54
CA VAL A 119 11.36 8.12 13.08
C VAL A 119 12.32 7.14 13.75
N ASP A 120 11.93 6.57 14.89
CA ASP A 120 12.76 5.63 15.64
C ASP A 120 13.05 4.36 14.82
N SER A 121 14.30 3.89 14.88
CA SER A 121 14.74 2.70 14.14
C SER A 121 13.90 1.44 14.40
N LYS A 122 13.42 1.24 15.64
CA LYS A 122 12.60 0.07 15.98
C LYS A 122 11.21 0.17 15.38
N GLU A 123 10.65 1.38 15.27
CA GLU A 123 9.37 1.60 14.59
C GLU A 123 9.51 1.35 13.09
N ILE A 124 10.60 1.83 12.48
CA ILE A 124 10.92 1.57 11.07
C ILE A 124 10.99 0.06 10.82
N ASP A 125 11.78 -0.67 11.61
CA ASP A 125 11.95 -2.12 11.48
C ASP A 125 10.62 -2.85 11.66
N THR A 126 9.82 -2.45 12.64
CA THR A 126 8.51 -3.05 12.91
C THR A 126 7.56 -2.87 11.72
N PHE A 127 7.38 -1.64 11.25
CA PHE A 127 6.38 -1.34 10.22
C PHE A 127 6.81 -1.82 8.84
N LEU A 128 8.08 -1.67 8.48
CA LEU A 128 8.58 -2.16 7.19
C LEU A 128 8.71 -3.68 7.19
N GLY A 129 9.00 -4.30 8.34
CA GLY A 129 8.95 -5.75 8.53
C GLY A 129 7.57 -6.35 8.25
N ILE A 130 6.48 -5.63 8.57
CA ILE A 130 5.11 -6.04 8.21
C ILE A 130 4.90 -6.05 6.69
N ILE A 131 5.41 -5.04 5.97
CA ILE A 131 5.32 -4.98 4.50
C ILE A 131 6.12 -6.13 3.87
N GLU A 132 7.32 -6.39 4.38
CA GLU A 132 8.15 -7.53 3.96
C GLU A 132 7.47 -8.88 4.23
N GLY A 133 6.88 -9.05 5.42
CA GLY A 133 6.12 -10.24 5.80
C GLY A 133 4.96 -10.51 4.83
N ARG A 134 4.19 -9.48 4.47
CA ARG A 134 3.11 -9.56 3.48
C ARG A 134 3.61 -9.94 2.09
N LEU A 135 4.75 -9.39 1.66
CA LEU A 135 5.36 -9.78 0.38
C LEU A 135 5.82 -11.24 0.40
N LYS A 136 6.47 -11.69 1.48
CA LYS A 136 6.99 -13.05 1.62
C LYS A 136 5.86 -14.08 1.66
N ALA A 137 4.81 -13.82 2.44
CA ALA A 137 3.63 -14.68 2.53
C ALA A 137 2.70 -14.56 1.31
N ARG A 138 2.94 -13.59 0.42
CA ARG A 138 2.01 -13.17 -0.65
C ARG A 138 0.59 -12.90 -0.14
N GLN A 139 0.46 -12.43 1.10
CA GLN A 139 -0.81 -12.33 1.81
C GLN A 139 -1.24 -10.87 1.99
N THR A 140 -2.44 -10.57 1.51
CA THR A 140 -3.14 -9.29 1.73
C THR A 140 -4.51 -9.57 2.35
N GLY A 141 -5.15 -8.56 2.93
CA GLY A 141 -6.52 -8.71 3.47
C GLY A 141 -7.54 -9.20 2.44
N ALA A 142 -7.41 -8.74 1.19
CA ALA A 142 -8.26 -9.21 0.09
C ALA A 142 -7.95 -10.67 -0.28
N ARG A 143 -6.67 -11.04 -0.40
CA ARG A 143 -6.26 -12.41 -0.77
C ARG A 143 -6.63 -13.41 0.32
N TRP A 144 -6.44 -13.04 1.60
CA TRP A 144 -6.84 -13.89 2.72
C TRP A 144 -8.35 -14.15 2.72
N GLN A 145 -9.18 -13.13 2.49
CA GLN A 145 -10.64 -13.30 2.45
C GLN A 145 -11.08 -14.21 1.30
N LEU A 146 -10.51 -14.03 0.10
CA LEU A 146 -10.82 -14.87 -1.07
C LEU A 146 -10.40 -16.33 -0.82
N ASN A 147 -9.13 -16.56 -0.46
CA ASN A 147 -8.61 -17.90 -0.19
C ASN A 147 -9.41 -18.61 0.92
N LYS A 148 -9.74 -17.88 2.00
CA LYS A 148 -10.48 -18.46 3.11
C LYS A 148 -11.93 -18.75 2.74
N LEU A 149 -12.55 -17.93 1.89
CA LEU A 149 -13.88 -18.23 1.36
C LEU A 149 -13.86 -19.50 0.51
N ASP A 150 -12.92 -19.61 -0.42
CA ASP A 150 -12.78 -20.78 -1.30
C ASP A 150 -12.66 -22.07 -0.48
N GLN A 151 -11.80 -22.09 0.54
CA GLN A 151 -11.67 -23.24 1.45
C GLN A 151 -12.95 -23.56 2.24
N LEU A 152 -13.69 -22.55 2.69
CA LEU A 152 -14.92 -22.77 3.44
C LEU A 152 -16.02 -23.33 2.53
N GLU A 153 -16.06 -22.91 1.26
CA GLU A 153 -16.99 -23.40 0.26
C GLU A 153 -16.73 -24.86 -0.17
N GLU A 154 -15.56 -25.43 0.16
CA GLU A 154 -15.30 -26.88 -0.03
C GLU A 154 -16.22 -27.76 0.84
N THR A 155 -16.71 -27.24 1.97
CA THR A 155 -17.51 -28.01 2.94
C THR A 155 -18.84 -27.36 3.33
N LEU A 156 -19.03 -26.08 3.04
CA LEU A 156 -20.21 -25.30 3.43
C LEU A 156 -20.87 -24.67 2.22
N ALA A 157 -22.21 -24.55 2.25
CA ALA A 157 -22.91 -23.70 1.31
C ALA A 157 -22.52 -22.22 1.52
N ARG A 158 -22.47 -21.44 0.43
CA ARG A 158 -22.00 -20.05 0.41
C ARG A 158 -22.51 -19.15 1.54
N PRO A 159 -23.82 -19.14 1.91
CA PRO A 159 -24.29 -18.32 3.03
C PRO A 159 -23.61 -18.66 4.37
N ALA A 160 -23.42 -19.95 4.66
CA ALA A 160 -22.75 -20.40 5.87
C ALA A 160 -21.23 -20.15 5.81
N ALA A 161 -20.62 -20.30 4.63
CA ALA A 161 -19.21 -19.98 4.40
C ALA A 161 -18.91 -18.49 4.67
N LEU A 162 -19.75 -17.58 4.15
CA LEU A 162 -19.62 -16.14 4.39
C LEU A 162 -19.79 -15.75 5.86
N GLN A 163 -20.74 -16.38 6.57
CA GLN A 163 -20.91 -16.16 8.01
C GLN A 163 -19.65 -16.59 8.78
N LYS A 164 -19.10 -17.76 8.45
CA LYS A 164 -17.88 -18.29 9.07
C LYS A 164 -16.65 -17.44 8.73
N LEU A 165 -16.55 -16.96 7.49
CA LEU A 165 -15.50 -16.03 7.04
C LEU A 165 -15.51 -14.76 7.88
N LEU A 166 -16.67 -14.13 8.04
CA LEU A 166 -16.82 -12.91 8.84
C LEU A 166 -16.40 -13.15 10.30
N GLN A 167 -16.83 -14.25 10.92
CA GLN A 167 -16.42 -14.60 12.28
C GLN A 167 -14.90 -14.73 12.41
N ARG A 168 -14.25 -15.43 11.47
CA ARG A 168 -12.79 -15.58 11.45
C ARG A 168 -12.09 -14.24 11.23
N TYR A 169 -12.59 -13.43 10.30
CA TYR A 169 -12.04 -12.10 10.03
C TYR A 169 -12.11 -11.21 11.27
N MET A 170 -13.24 -11.18 11.98
CA MET A 170 -13.40 -10.41 13.21
C MET A 170 -12.45 -10.88 14.32
N ALA A 171 -12.30 -12.19 14.51
CA ALA A 171 -11.38 -12.75 15.50
C ALA A 171 -9.91 -12.37 15.18
N ASN A 172 -9.50 -12.53 13.92
CA ASN A 172 -8.17 -12.18 13.47
C ASN A 172 -7.89 -10.67 13.56
N ALA A 173 -8.84 -9.83 13.11
CA ALA A 173 -8.73 -8.38 13.24
C ALA A 173 -8.64 -7.96 14.72
N GLY A 174 -9.44 -8.58 15.60
CA GLY A 174 -9.43 -8.35 17.04
C GLY A 174 -8.14 -8.77 17.75
N SER A 175 -7.38 -9.72 17.18
CA SER A 175 -6.07 -10.11 17.71
C SER A 175 -5.00 -9.01 17.57
N GLY A 176 -5.23 -8.05 16.66
CA GLY A 176 -4.26 -7.02 16.30
C GLY A 176 -3.06 -7.51 15.50
N GLN A 177 -2.93 -8.82 15.25
CA GLN A 177 -1.80 -9.38 14.50
C GLN A 177 -1.86 -8.97 13.03
N PRO A 178 -0.73 -8.61 12.40
CA PRO A 178 -0.69 -8.29 10.98
C PRO A 178 -1.22 -9.43 10.11
N VAL A 179 -1.88 -9.10 8.99
CA VAL A 179 -2.56 -10.08 8.15
C VAL A 179 -1.65 -11.21 7.65
N HIS A 180 -0.34 -10.98 7.47
CA HIS A 180 0.59 -12.00 7.02
C HIS A 180 0.87 -13.11 8.05
N LEU A 181 0.43 -12.93 9.30
CA LEU A 181 0.52 -13.94 10.37
C LEU A 181 -0.80 -14.68 10.59
N TRP A 182 -1.86 -14.35 9.85
CA TRP A 182 -3.14 -15.04 10.00
C TRP A 182 -3.11 -16.41 9.36
N ASP A 183 -3.75 -17.37 10.02
CA ASP A 183 -3.85 -18.73 9.53
C ASP A 183 -4.60 -18.80 8.20
N ASN A 184 -3.97 -19.46 7.23
CA ASN A 184 -4.58 -19.82 5.97
C ASN A 184 -5.43 -21.07 6.08
#